data_AF-K1YAF3-F1
#
_entry.id   AF-K1YAF3-F1
#
_cell.length_a   1.000
_cell.length_b   1.000
_cell.length_c   1.000
_cell.angle_alpha   90.00
_cell.angle_beta   90.00
_cell.angle_gamma   90.00
#
_symmetry.space_group_name_H-M   'P 1'
#
loop_
_entity.id
_entity.type
_entity.pdbx_description
1 polymer ?
#
loop_
_entity_poly.entity_id
_entity_poly.type
_entity_poly.pdbx_seq_one_letter_code
_entity_poly.pdbx_strand_id
1 'polypeptide(L)'
;MEAGNMPNHWVGFTPFFRLDEYLVDRCQRTILFWDVLRKRGNNYLAHVDAGMPPILAFSYEMVVDGRKFARPVNYAMVRICERRRNE
;
A
#
# COMPACT_ATOMS: atom_id res chain seq x y z
N MET A 1 37.89 6.91 38.47
CA MET A 1 36.49 6.78 38.01
C MET A 1 36.54 6.72 36.49
N GLU A 2 36.47 5.52 35.93
CA GLU A 2 36.61 5.29 34.48
C GLU A 2 35.31 5.64 33.76
N ALA A 3 35.39 6.56 32.80
CA ALA A 3 34.27 7.00 31.97
C ALA A 3 33.90 5.99 30.86
N GLY A 4 34.24 4.70 31.04
CA GLY A 4 34.16 3.67 30.00
C GLY A 4 32.93 2.76 30.05
N ASN A 5 32.09 2.82 31.08
CA ASN A 5 30.97 1.88 31.22
C ASN A 5 29.73 2.53 31.87
N MET A 6 29.05 3.37 31.10
CA MET A 6 27.79 3.96 31.53
C MET A 6 26.64 3.22 30.84
N PRO A 7 25.71 2.61 31.57
CA PRO A 7 24.57 1.93 30.97
C PRO A 7 23.68 2.95 30.24
N ASN A 8 23.34 2.60 29.01
CA ASN A 8 22.57 3.33 27.99
C ASN A 8 21.21 3.95 28.40
N HIS A 9 20.78 3.82 29.66
CA HIS A 9 19.54 4.44 30.17
C HIS A 9 19.77 5.62 31.14
N TRP A 10 21.02 5.95 31.51
CA TRP A 10 21.33 7.06 32.44
C TRP A 10 21.83 8.35 31.75
N VAL A 11 21.87 8.38 30.41
CA VAL A 11 22.32 9.56 29.64
C VAL A 11 21.11 10.29 29.03
N GLY A 12 20.19 10.75 29.88
CA GLY A 12 18.91 11.35 29.47
C GLY A 12 19.00 12.75 28.80
N PHE A 13 20.19 13.32 28.63
CA PHE A 13 20.36 14.66 28.06
C PHE A 13 21.74 14.88 27.42
N THR A 14 22.07 14.15 26.36
CA THR A 14 23.19 14.49 25.46
C THR A 14 22.64 14.92 24.09
N PRO A 15 22.59 16.23 23.78
CA PRO A 15 21.97 16.74 22.55
C PRO A 15 22.68 16.33 21.25
N PHE A 16 24.01 16.20 21.28
CA PHE A 16 24.82 16.00 20.08
C PHE A 16 24.93 14.53 19.63
N PHE A 17 25.10 13.59 20.57
CA PHE A 17 25.28 12.15 20.30
C PHE A 17 24.00 11.41 19.88
N ARG A 18 22.86 12.09 19.76
CA ARG A 18 21.61 11.50 19.23
C ARG A 18 21.24 12.00 17.84
N LEU A 19 21.88 13.06 17.36
CA LEU A 19 21.60 13.64 16.04
C LEU A 19 22.21 12.79 14.92
N ASP A 20 23.40 12.25 15.14
CA ASP A 20 24.07 11.31 14.24
C ASP A 20 23.29 10.01 14.09
N GLU A 21 22.86 9.38 15.18
CA GLU A 21 22.00 8.18 15.13
C GLU A 21 20.69 8.46 14.38
N TYR A 22 20.06 9.59 14.65
CA TYR A 22 18.83 10.02 13.97
C TYR A 22 19.06 10.27 12.48
N LEU A 23 20.15 10.93 12.09
CA LEU A 23 20.48 11.20 10.69
C LEU A 23 20.76 9.90 9.93
N VAL A 24 21.46 8.96 10.55
CA VAL A 24 21.72 7.64 9.97
C VAL A 24 20.40 6.88 9.77
N ASP A 25 19.54 6.77 10.79
CA ASP A 25 18.21 6.12 10.68
C ASP A 25 17.36 6.80 9.60
N ARG A 26 17.33 8.14 9.55
CA ARG A 26 16.61 8.90 8.53
C ARG A 26 17.09 8.56 7.12
N CYS A 27 18.40 8.54 6.89
CA CYS A 27 18.97 8.21 5.58
C CYS A 27 18.63 6.78 5.17
N GLN A 28 18.77 5.82 6.08
CA GLN A 28 18.42 4.41 5.84
C GLN A 28 16.94 4.25 5.46
N ARG A 29 16.02 4.85 6.22
CA ARG A 29 14.57 4.81 5.92
C ARG A 29 14.23 5.52 4.62
N THR A 30 14.93 6.61 4.29
CA THR A 30 14.71 7.34 3.03
C THR A 30 15.10 6.48 1.83
N ILE A 31 16.22 5.76 1.92
CA ILE A 31 16.67 4.83 0.87
C ILE A 31 15.65 3.70 0.68
N LEU A 32 15.22 3.06 1.78
CA LEU A 32 14.20 2.01 1.74
C LEU A 32 12.87 2.51 1.18
N PHE A 33 12.46 3.72 1.55
CA PHE A 33 11.26 4.36 1.04
C PHE A 33 11.32 4.57 -0.48
N TRP A 34 12.44 5.09 -1.00
CA TRP A 34 12.63 5.24 -2.43
C TRP A 34 12.67 3.89 -3.18
N ASP A 35 13.25 2.85 -2.58
CA ASP A 35 13.24 1.51 -3.16
C ASP A 35 11.81 0.94 -3.27
N VAL A 36 10.98 1.12 -2.23
CA VAL A 36 9.56 0.73 -2.27
C VAL A 36 8.79 1.48 -3.36
N LEU A 37 9.00 2.79 -3.48
CA LEU A 37 8.37 3.59 -4.53
C LEU A 37 8.79 3.15 -5.93
N ARG A 38 10.09 2.87 -6.13
CA ARG A 38 10.61 2.32 -7.40
C ARG A 38 9.95 0.98 -7.73
N LYS A 39 9.89 0.05 -6.78
CA LYS A 39 9.25 -1.26 -6.96
C LYS A 39 7.77 -1.13 -7.30
N ARG A 40 7.03 -0.26 -6.60
CA ARG A 40 5.62 0.03 -6.89
C ARG A 40 5.42 0.60 -8.28
N GLY A 41 6.31 1.50 -8.73
CA GLY A 41 6.30 2.04 -10.08
C GLY A 41 6.52 0.96 -11.14
N ASN A 42 7.52 0.10 -10.95
CA ASN A 42 7.77 -1.03 -11.86
C ASN A 42 6.58 -1.99 -11.95
N ASN A 43 5.96 -2.32 -10.80
CA ASN A 43 4.76 -3.15 -10.77
C ASN A 43 3.60 -2.49 -11.51
N TYR A 44 3.44 -1.17 -11.39
CA TYR A 44 2.41 -0.43 -12.12
C TYR A 44 2.64 -0.48 -13.63
N LEU A 45 3.87 -0.26 -14.09
CA LEU A 45 4.20 -0.38 -15.52
C LEU A 45 3.93 -1.78 -16.04
N ALA A 46 4.37 -2.82 -15.34
CA ALA A 46 4.06 -4.21 -15.69
C ALA A 46 2.55 -4.50 -15.73
N HIS A 47 1.77 -3.89 -14.82
CA HIS A 47 0.31 -4.02 -14.79
C HIS A 47 -0.38 -3.29 -15.96
N VAL A 48 0.16 -2.15 -16.36
CA VAL A 48 -0.28 -1.40 -17.55
C VAL A 48 0.03 -2.19 -18.83
N ASP A 49 1.25 -2.72 -18.95
CA ASP A 49 1.68 -3.55 -20.09
C ASP A 49 0.86 -4.85 -20.19
N ALA A 50 0.40 -5.39 -19.06
CA ALA A 50 -0.50 -6.53 -18.99
C ALA A 50 -1.97 -6.20 -19.38
N GLY A 51 -2.26 -4.95 -19.79
CA GLY A 51 -3.59 -4.53 -20.22
C GLY A 51 -4.53 -4.13 -19.08
N MET A 52 -3.99 -3.72 -17.92
CA MET A 52 -4.75 -3.32 -16.72
C MET A 52 -5.74 -4.42 -16.29
N PRO A 53 -5.24 -5.64 -15.96
CA PRO A 53 -6.12 -6.72 -15.56
C PRO A 53 -6.92 -6.29 -14.31
N PRO A 54 -8.26 -6.36 -14.35
CA PRO A 54 -9.09 -5.90 -13.24
C PRO A 54 -8.78 -6.69 -11.96
N ILE A 55 -8.44 -5.97 -10.89
CA ILE A 55 -8.06 -6.54 -9.57
C ILE A 55 -9.21 -7.36 -8.96
N LEU A 56 -10.44 -7.06 -9.39
CA LEU A 56 -11.67 -7.67 -8.89
C LEU A 56 -12.63 -7.94 -10.04
N ALA A 57 -12.27 -8.88 -10.92
CA ALA A 57 -13.20 -9.43 -11.90
C ALA A 57 -13.95 -10.61 -11.26
N PHE A 58 -15.27 -10.45 -11.11
CA PHE A 58 -16.16 -11.55 -10.81
C PHE A 58 -17.05 -11.81 -12.01
N SER A 59 -17.35 -13.08 -12.26
CA SER A 59 -18.47 -13.44 -13.12
C SER A 59 -19.76 -12.87 -12.50
N TYR A 60 -20.52 -12.08 -13.25
CA TYR A 60 -21.77 -11.48 -12.77
C TYR A 60 -22.88 -11.57 -13.81
N GLU A 61 -24.11 -11.61 -13.32
CA GLU A 61 -25.33 -11.53 -14.11
C GLU A 61 -26.02 -10.18 -13.83
N MET A 62 -26.49 -9.51 -14.89
CA MET A 62 -27.20 -8.24 -14.76
C MET A 62 -28.66 -8.49 -14.38
N VAL A 63 -29.06 -8.08 -13.17
CA VAL A 63 -30.43 -8.23 -12.68
C VAL A 63 -31.28 -7.05 -13.15
N VAL A 64 -30.77 -5.83 -12.99
CA VAL A 64 -31.47 -4.60 -13.40
C VAL A 64 -30.49 -3.53 -13.89
N ASP A 65 -30.81 -2.91 -15.03
CA ASP A 65 -30.10 -1.75 -15.57
C ASP A 65 -30.91 -0.46 -15.29
N GLY A 66 -30.41 0.37 -14.37
CA GLY A 66 -31.05 1.63 -13.98
C GLY A 66 -31.10 2.69 -15.08
N ARG A 67 -30.37 2.50 -16.20
CA ARG A 67 -30.45 3.38 -17.38
C ARG A 67 -31.79 3.23 -18.12
N LYS A 68 -32.47 2.10 -17.95
CA LYS A 68 -33.75 1.78 -18.62
C LYS A 68 -34.99 2.18 -17.81
N PHE A 69 -34.80 2.82 -16.65
CA PHE A 69 -35.91 3.26 -15.80
C PHE A 69 -36.58 4.52 -16.36
N ALA A 70 -37.84 4.74 -15.95
CA ALA A 70 -38.58 5.97 -16.28
C ALA A 70 -37.83 7.25 -15.87
N ARG A 71 -37.01 7.18 -14.81
CA ARG A 71 -36.03 8.19 -14.43
C ARG A 71 -34.64 7.52 -14.43
N PRO A 72 -33.79 7.75 -15.44
CA PRO A 72 -32.54 7.02 -15.59
C PRO A 72 -31.56 7.34 -14.45
N VAL A 73 -30.84 6.33 -13.98
CA VAL A 73 -29.82 6.45 -12.92
C VAL A 73 -28.51 5.77 -13.35
N ASN A 74 -27.36 6.25 -12.87
CA ASN A 74 -26.04 5.69 -13.17
C ASN A 74 -25.67 4.51 -12.25
N TYR A 75 -26.60 3.57 -12.10
CA TYR A 75 -26.41 2.38 -11.27
C TYR A 75 -27.02 1.17 -11.96
N ALA A 76 -26.39 0.01 -11.77
CA ALA A 76 -26.90 -1.28 -12.20
C ALA A 76 -26.85 -2.25 -11.01
N MET A 77 -27.89 -3.07 -10.87
CA MET A 77 -27.91 -4.15 -9.89
C MET A 77 -27.40 -5.42 -10.57
N VAL A 78 -26.26 -5.92 -10.10
CA VAL A 78 -25.63 -7.13 -10.61
C VAL A 78 -25.57 -8.18 -9.52
N ARG A 79 -25.81 -9.44 -9.90
CA ARG A 79 -25.63 -10.60 -9.03
C ARG A 79 -24.28 -11.22 -9.36
N ILE A 80 -23.37 -11.24 -8.40
CA ILE A 80 -22.11 -11.97 -8.55
C ILE A 80 -22.40 -13.47 -8.58
N CYS A 81 -22.01 -14.14 -9.67
CA CYS A 81 -22.23 -15.57 -9.90
C CYS A 81 -21.24 -16.43 -9.12
N GLU A 82 -20.05 -15.90 -8.79
CA GLU A 82 -18.95 -16.67 -8.23
C GLU A 82 -18.56 -16.32 -6.79
N ARG A 83 -18.48 -17.38 -5.97
CA ARG A 83 -17.49 -17.51 -4.90
C ARG A 83 -17.15 -18.99 -4.58
N ARG A 84 -18.02 -19.95 -4.94
CA ARG A 84 -17.90 -21.37 -4.54
C ARG A 84 -18.82 -22.32 -5.34
N ARG A 85 -18.78 -22.32 -6.67
CA ARG A 85 -19.51 -23.33 -7.48
C ARG A 85 -18.50 -24.31 -8.06
N ASN A 86 -18.12 -25.28 -7.25
CA ASN A 86 -17.51 -26.53 -7.73
C ASN A 86 -18.67 -27.44 -8.12
N GLU A 87 -18.83 -27.70 -9.41
CA GLU A 87 -19.34 -28.99 -9.89
C GLU A 87 -18.13 -29.85 -10.26
#